data_AF-X1DP76-F1
#
_entry.id   AF-X1DP76-F1
#
_cell.length_a   1.000
_cell.length_b   1.000
_cell.length_c   1.000
_cell.angle_alpha   90.00
_cell.angle_beta   90.00
_cell.angle_gamma   90.00
#
_symmetry.space_group_name_H-M   'P 1'
#
loop_
_entity.id
_entity.type
_entity.pdbx_description
1 polymer ?
#
loop_
_entity_poly.entity_id
_entity_poly.type
_entity_poly.pdbx_seq_one_letter_code
_entity_poly.pdbx_strand_id
1 'polypeptide(L)'
;MPVYLRFGEEVYRDRVDISEDEFYERLTHDPVHPNTTQPTPQDFVNVYQKLSQEADGIVSIHITSKLSGTYNSAIQGKKLVEDGCPIEVVDSQTVSIAIGLTVIQASKMAKSG
;
A
#
# COMPACT_ATOMS: atom_id res chain seq x y z
N MET A 1 -1.19 1.83 2.63
CA MET A 1 -0.96 2.50 1.34
C MET A 1 -1.98 2.00 0.34
N PRO A 2 -2.88 2.84 -0.20
CA PRO A 2 -3.84 2.43 -1.22
C PRO A 2 -3.12 2.17 -2.55
N VAL A 3 -3.55 1.16 -3.30
CA VAL A 3 -3.24 1.06 -4.74
C VAL A 3 -4.18 1.99 -5.52
N TYR A 4 -3.91 2.18 -6.81
CA TYR A 4 -4.79 2.98 -7.66
C TYR A 4 -5.63 2.10 -8.58
N LEU A 5 -6.90 2.46 -8.71
CA LEU A 5 -7.85 1.93 -9.69
C LEU A 5 -8.00 2.94 -10.82
N ARG A 6 -7.88 2.50 -12.06
CA ARG A 6 -8.00 3.37 -13.23
C ARG A 6 -9.07 2.86 -14.17
N PHE A 7 -10.09 3.70 -14.40
CA PHE A 7 -11.12 3.51 -15.41
C PHE A 7 -10.87 4.52 -16.54
N GLY A 8 -10.18 4.09 -17.60
CA GLY A 8 -9.74 5.00 -18.67
C GLY A 8 -8.80 6.10 -18.15
N GLU A 9 -9.25 7.35 -18.19
CA GLU A 9 -8.49 8.50 -17.70
C GLU A 9 -8.70 8.78 -16.20
N GLU A 10 -9.79 8.27 -15.62
CA GLU A 10 -10.12 8.47 -14.22
C GLU A 10 -9.27 7.56 -13.32
N VAL A 11 -8.75 8.11 -12.22
CA VAL A 11 -7.88 7.42 -11.27
C VAL A 11 -8.38 7.65 -9.85
N TYR A 12 -8.52 6.55 -9.11
CA TYR A 12 -9.00 6.53 -7.74
C TYR A 12 -8.00 5.82 -6.86
N ARG A 13 -7.80 6.30 -5.63
CA ARG A 13 -7.17 5.49 -4.57
C ARG A 13 -8.18 4.46 -4.09
N ASP A 14 -7.81 3.19 -4.18
CA ASP A 14 -8.65 2.05 -3.78
C ASP A 14 -9.17 2.23 -2.35
N ARG A 15 -10.49 2.09 -2.17
CA ARG A 15 -11.23 2.26 -0.89
C ARG A 15 -11.09 3.62 -0.21
N VAL A 16 -10.50 4.61 -0.88
CA VAL A 16 -10.36 5.99 -0.35
C VAL A 16 -11.19 6.96 -1.18
N ASP A 17 -11.01 6.92 -2.51
CA ASP A 17 -11.74 7.80 -3.43
C ASP A 17 -12.94 7.09 -4.09
N ILE A 18 -13.02 5.76 -3.98
CA ILE A 18 -14.07 4.93 -4.57
C ILE A 18 -14.48 3.83 -3.58
N SER A 19 -15.78 3.60 -3.44
CA SER A 19 -16.34 2.55 -2.58
C SER A 19 -16.36 1.19 -3.29
N GLU A 20 -16.53 0.10 -2.54
CA GLU A 20 -16.68 -1.24 -3.13
C GLU A 20 -17.95 -1.34 -3.99
N ASP A 21 -19.07 -0.78 -3.53
CA ASP A 21 -20.34 -0.78 -4.27
C ASP A 21 -20.22 -0.02 -5.59
N GLU A 22 -19.64 1.19 -5.56
CA GLU A 22 -19.40 1.98 -6.76
C GLU A 22 -18.42 1.28 -7.72
N PHE A 23 -17.35 0.67 -7.19
CA PHE A 23 -16.42 -0.10 -8.00
C PHE A 23 -17.13 -1.25 -8.73
N TYR A 24 -17.97 -2.02 -8.05
CA TYR A 24 -18.67 -3.16 -8.66
C TYR A 24 -19.79 -2.72 -9.62
N GLU A 25 -20.48 -1.62 -9.33
CA GLU A 25 -21.45 -1.02 -10.25
C GLU A 25 -20.76 -0.64 -11.57
N ARG A 26 -19.66 0.10 -11.48
CA ARG A 26 -18.86 0.48 -12.66
C ARG A 26 -18.27 -0.72 -13.37
N LEU A 27 -17.72 -1.70 -12.64
CA LEU A 27 -17.15 -2.90 -13.25
C LEU A 27 -18.15 -3.69 -14.09
N THR A 28 -19.45 -3.63 -13.74
CA THR A 28 -20.51 -4.38 -14.42
C THR A 28 -21.18 -3.60 -15.54
N HIS A 29 -21.21 -2.26 -15.48
CA HIS A 29 -21.94 -1.42 -16.42
C HIS A 29 -21.05 -0.57 -17.33
N ASP A 30 -19.83 -0.23 -16.92
CA ASP A 30 -18.93 0.61 -17.70
C ASP A 30 -18.36 -0.19 -18.88
N PRO A 31 -18.28 0.42 -20.09
CA PRO A 31 -17.65 -0.21 -21.23
C PRO A 31 -16.11 -0.30 -21.09
N VAL A 32 -15.52 0.50 -20.19
CA VAL A 32 -14.08 0.53 -19.92
C VAL A 32 -13.81 -0.17 -18.61
N HIS A 33 -13.20 -1.35 -18.68
CA HIS A 33 -12.81 -2.09 -17.49
C HIS A 33 -11.62 -1.44 -16.76
N PRO A 34 -11.55 -1.58 -15.43
CA PRO A 34 -10.49 -1.00 -14.67
C PRO A 34 -9.18 -1.75 -14.86
N ASN A 35 -8.07 -1.04 -14.71
CA ASN A 35 -6.79 -1.63 -14.37
C ASN A 35 -6.31 -1.13 -13.01
N THR A 36 -5.31 -1.82 -12.46
CA THR A 36 -4.68 -1.46 -11.20
C THR A 36 -3.27 -0.94 -11.43
N THR A 37 -2.85 0.09 -10.71
CA THR A 37 -1.45 0.52 -10.67
C THR A 37 -0.94 0.59 -9.23
N GLN A 38 0.33 0.26 -9.05
CA GLN A 38 0.99 0.38 -7.75
C GLN A 38 1.12 1.85 -7.31
N PRO A 39 1.33 2.11 -6.01
CA PRO A 39 1.73 3.42 -5.52
C PRO A 39 3.10 3.82 -6.07
N THR A 40 3.35 5.11 -6.19
CA THR A 40 4.65 5.65 -6.57
C THR A 40 5.63 5.58 -5.39
N PRO A 41 6.96 5.60 -5.63
CA PRO A 41 7.93 5.80 -4.56
C PRO A 41 7.68 7.06 -3.73
N GLN A 42 7.20 8.14 -4.36
CA GLN A 42 6.89 9.39 -3.67
C GLN A 42 5.73 9.26 -2.68
N ASP A 43 4.71 8.45 -3.01
CA ASP A 43 3.61 8.17 -2.06
C ASP A 43 4.15 7.55 -0.77
N PHE A 44 5.09 6.62 -0.91
CA PHE A 44 5.78 6.01 0.23
C PHE A 44 6.65 6.99 1.00
N VAL A 45 7.41 7.87 0.32
CA VAL A 45 8.16 8.94 0.99
C VAL A 45 7.23 9.77 1.87
N ASN A 46 6.12 10.25 1.31
CA ASN A 46 5.18 11.11 2.03
C ASN A 46 4.61 10.42 3.28
N VAL A 47 4.24 9.14 3.19
CA VAL A 47 3.72 8.38 4.33
C VAL A 47 4.81 8.06 5.36
N TYR A 48 6.00 7.68 4.91
CA TYR A 48 7.10 7.38 5.82
C TYR A 48 7.59 8.61 6.57
N GLN A 49 7.72 9.76 5.91
CA GLN A 49 8.09 11.03 6.54
C GLN A 49 7.04 11.51 7.54
N LYS A 50 5.77 11.21 7.29
CA LYS A 50 4.71 11.50 8.26
C LYS A 50 4.82 10.60 9.48
N LEU A 51 4.99 9.29 9.27
CA LEU A 51 5.06 8.31 10.35
C LEU A 51 6.35 8.42 11.17
N SER A 52 7.47 8.81 10.56
CA SER A 52 8.77 8.99 11.24
C SER A 52 8.73 10.07 12.33
N GLN A 53 7.77 10.99 12.27
CA GLN A 53 7.57 12.04 13.28
C GLN A 53 6.88 11.51 14.56
N GLU A 54 6.20 10.37 14.46
CA GLU A 54 5.35 9.84 15.53
C GLU A 54 5.78 8.43 16.00
N ALA A 55 6.73 7.79 15.31
CA ALA A 55 7.14 6.41 15.57
C ALA A 55 8.66 6.23 15.56
N ASP A 56 9.16 5.38 16.46
CA ASP A 56 10.58 5.01 16.56
C ASP A 56 11.02 4.01 15.47
N GLY A 57 10.08 3.48 14.68
CA GLY A 57 10.35 2.55 13.59
C GLY A 57 9.08 2.20 12.81
N ILE A 58 9.26 1.80 11.54
CA ILE A 58 8.18 1.49 10.61
C ILE A 58 8.37 0.09 10.03
N VAL A 59 7.37 -0.77 10.15
CA VAL A 59 7.32 -2.06 9.45
C VAL A 59 6.26 -1.97 8.35
N SER A 60 6.71 -1.99 7.09
CA SER A 60 5.87 -1.79 5.91
C SER A 60 5.70 -3.11 5.13
N ILE A 61 4.57 -3.78 5.35
CA ILE A 61 4.28 -5.12 4.80
C ILE A 61 3.44 -4.99 3.53
N HIS A 62 3.86 -5.63 2.44
CA HIS A 62 3.22 -5.49 1.13
C HIS A 62 2.86 -6.80 0.46
N ILE A 63 1.93 -6.71 -0.50
CA ILE A 63 1.63 -7.77 -1.47
C ILE A 63 2.91 -8.29 -2.14
N THR A 64 2.91 -9.57 -2.47
CA THR A 64 4.08 -10.21 -3.07
C THR A 64 4.64 -9.44 -4.27
N SER A 65 5.97 -9.33 -4.30
CA SER A 65 6.71 -8.73 -5.43
C SER A 65 6.46 -9.44 -6.76
N LYS A 66 5.99 -10.69 -6.73
CA LYS A 66 5.64 -11.47 -7.92
C LYS A 66 4.37 -11.01 -8.62
N LEU A 67 3.48 -10.30 -7.93
CA LEU A 67 2.19 -9.84 -8.47
C LEU A 67 2.12 -8.33 -8.66
N SER A 68 2.91 -7.55 -7.90
CA SER A 68 2.81 -6.09 -7.92
C SER A 68 4.15 -5.42 -7.65
N GLY A 69 4.39 -4.29 -8.32
CA GLY A 69 5.52 -3.41 -8.05
C GLY A 69 5.45 -2.67 -6.72
N THR A 70 4.37 -2.81 -5.94
CA THR A 70 4.16 -2.08 -4.67
C THR A 70 5.32 -2.28 -3.69
N TYR A 71 5.82 -3.50 -3.53
CA TYR A 71 7.00 -3.78 -2.72
C TYR A 71 8.23 -2.99 -3.19
N ASN A 72 8.49 -2.97 -4.51
CA ASN A 72 9.63 -2.24 -5.07
C ASN A 72 9.47 -0.72 -4.92
N SER A 73 8.26 -0.17 -5.10
CA SER A 73 7.98 1.24 -4.83
C SER A 73 8.25 1.60 -3.37
N ALA A 74 7.87 0.72 -2.43
CA ALA A 74 8.12 0.91 -1.00
C ALA A 74 9.62 0.89 -0.66
N ILE A 75 10.39 -0.02 -1.27
CA ILE A 75 11.86 -0.05 -1.14
C ILE A 75 12.50 1.23 -1.67
N GLN A 76 12.04 1.72 -2.83
CA GLN A 76 12.54 2.97 -3.40
C GLN A 76 12.17 4.17 -2.51
N GLY A 77 10.93 4.23 -2.03
CA GLY A 77 10.49 5.28 -1.10
C GLY A 77 11.31 5.29 0.19
N LYS A 78 11.56 4.12 0.80
CA LYS A 78 12.44 3.99 1.98
C LYS A 78 13.83 4.61 1.75
N LYS A 79 14.43 4.41 0.56
CA LYS A 79 15.77 4.94 0.24
C LYS A 79 15.82 6.47 0.11
N LEU A 80 14.68 7.10 -0.13
CA LEU A 80 14.57 8.54 -0.33
C LEU A 80 14.23 9.30 0.97
N VAL A 81 13.93 8.59 2.06
CA VAL A 81 13.65 9.19 3.37
C VAL A 81 14.97 9.36 4.13
N GLU A 82 15.24 10.57 4.60
CA GLU A 82 16.49 10.93 5.29
C GLU A 82 16.31 11.09 6.82
N ASP A 83 15.10 10.88 7.32
CA ASP A 83 14.69 11.24 8.69
C ASP A 83 15.26 10.34 9.81
N GLY A 84 16.12 9.37 9.47
CA GLY A 84 16.78 8.48 10.44
C GLY A 84 15.90 7.42 11.11
N CYS A 85 14.57 7.49 10.96
CA CYS A 85 13.63 6.47 11.44
C CYS A 85 13.89 5.12 10.73
N PRO A 86 14.14 4.01 11.45
CA PRO A 86 14.29 2.69 10.85
C PRO A 86 13.02 2.24 10.15
N ILE A 87 13.10 1.98 8.84
CA ILE A 87 12.00 1.44 8.03
C ILE A 87 12.38 0.03 7.60
N GLU A 88 11.55 -0.97 7.86
CA GLU A 88 11.71 -2.31 7.30
C GLU A 88 10.57 -2.62 6.33
N VAL A 89 10.92 -2.98 5.09
CA VAL A 89 9.95 -3.25 4.03
C VAL A 89 9.91 -4.75 3.79
N VAL A 90 8.74 -5.36 3.98
CA VAL A 90 8.57 -6.81 3.96
C VAL A 90 7.76 -7.22 2.75
N ASP A 91 8.35 -8.06 1.89
CA ASP A 91 7.60 -8.86 0.91
C ASP A 91 6.88 -9.98 1.66
N SER A 92 5.55 -9.88 1.77
CA SER A 92 4.75 -10.88 2.48
C SER A 92 4.69 -12.23 1.77
N GLN A 93 5.09 -12.30 0.50
CA GLN A 93 4.89 -13.46 -0.39
C GLN A 93 3.43 -13.95 -0.48
N THR A 94 2.47 -13.11 -0.11
CA THR A 94 1.03 -13.42 -0.13
C THR A 94 0.21 -12.26 -0.69
N VAL A 95 -1.11 -12.41 -0.72
CA VAL A 95 -2.08 -11.42 -1.21
C VAL A 95 -3.36 -11.44 -0.35
N SER A 96 -4.14 -10.38 -0.40
CA SER A 96 -5.45 -10.26 0.26
C SER A 96 -5.34 -10.44 1.80
N ILE A 97 -6.30 -11.11 2.42
CA ILE A 97 -6.43 -11.23 3.88
C ILE A 97 -5.20 -11.84 4.56
N ALA A 98 -4.40 -12.66 3.87
CA ALA A 98 -3.16 -13.22 4.42
C ALA A 98 -2.15 -12.11 4.82
N ILE A 99 -2.09 -11.02 4.04
CA ILE A 99 -1.31 -9.83 4.38
C ILE A 99 -1.91 -9.19 5.64
N GLY A 100 -3.24 -9.01 5.66
CA GLY A 100 -3.95 -8.40 6.79
C GLY A 100 -3.73 -9.14 8.11
N LEU A 101 -3.76 -10.47 8.10
CA LEU A 101 -3.47 -11.31 9.27
C LEU A 101 -2.02 -11.11 9.74
N THR A 102 -1.07 -11.04 8.82
CA THR A 102 0.34 -10.75 9.14
C THR A 102 0.50 -9.37 9.77
N VAL A 103 -0.16 -8.33 9.24
CA VAL A 103 -0.16 -6.97 9.79
C VAL A 103 -0.79 -6.93 11.19
N ILE A 104 -1.91 -7.62 11.40
CA ILE A 104 -2.56 -7.74 12.72
C ILE A 104 -1.59 -8.36 13.73
N GLN A 105 -0.89 -9.44 13.35
CA GLN A 105 0.05 -10.10 14.25
C GLN A 105 1.26 -9.21 14.56
N ALA A 106 1.83 -8.54 13.56
CA ALA A 106 2.91 -7.58 13.75
C ALA A 106 2.50 -6.44 14.69
N SER A 107 1.26 -5.93 14.56
CA SER A 107 0.73 -4.90 15.46
C SER A 107 0.58 -5.39 16.90
N LYS A 108 0.15 -6.65 17.11
CA LYS A 108 0.07 -7.24 18.45
C LYS A 108 1.45 -7.38 19.10
N MET A 109 2.44 -7.83 18.33
CA MET A 109 3.83 -7.96 18.81
C MET A 109 4.44 -6.60 19.14
N ALA A 110 4.24 -5.58 18.29
CA ALA A 110 4.72 -4.23 18.58
C ALA A 110 4.13 -3.66 19.89
N LYS A 111 2.91 -4.04 20.26
CA LYS A 111 2.26 -3.63 21.52
C LYS A 111 2.74 -4.41 22.75
N SER A 112 3.30 -5.61 22.59
CA SER A 112 3.76 -6.44 23.71
C SER A 112 5.18 -6.14 24.17
N GLY A 113 5.93 -5.35 23.40
CA GLY A 113 7.40 -5.31 23.48
C GLY A 113 8.03 -6.59 22.93
#